data_AF-A0A2U1WNH3-F1
#
_entry.id   AF-A0A2U1WNH3-F1
#
_cell.length_a   1.000
_cell.length_b   1.000
_cell.length_c   1.000
_cell.angle_alpha   90.00
_cell.angle_beta   90.00
_cell.angle_gamma   90.00
#
_symmetry.space_group_name_H-M   'P 1'
#
loop_
_entity.id
_entity.type
_entity.pdbx_description
1 polymer ?
#
loop_
_entity_poly.entity_id
_entity_poly.type
_entity_poly.pdbx_seq_one_letter_code
_entity_poly.pdbx_strand_id
1 'polypeptide(L)' 'MIPHGIDGRGCTTDERQGIAPPMTDDIILEARNLTKEFKGFLAVREVNLQVRRGTIHALIGPNGAGK' A
#
# COMPACT_ATOMS: atom_id res chain seq x y z
N MET A 1 -57.02 -22.19 6.90
CA MET A 1 -56.50 -21.25 5.88
C MET A 1 -55.02 -21.02 6.24
N ILE A 2 -54.12 -21.66 5.49
CA ILE A 2 -52.65 -21.63 5.62
C ILE A 2 -52.10 -20.42 4.81
N PRO A 3 -50.84 -19.93 4.98
CA PRO A 3 -49.72 -20.60 5.66
C PRO A 3 -48.84 -19.76 6.61
N HIS A 4 -48.13 -20.49 7.47
CA HIS A 4 -46.90 -20.08 8.14
C HIS A 4 -45.83 -19.67 7.12
N GLY A 5 -45.31 -18.45 7.25
CA GLY A 5 -44.21 -17.93 6.46
C GLY A 5 -42.89 -18.63 6.80
N ILE A 6 -42.21 -19.06 5.75
CA ILE A 6 -40.86 -19.60 5.73
C ILE A 6 -39.90 -18.55 5.16
N ASP A 7 -38.84 -18.25 5.89
CA ASP A 7 -37.60 -17.65 5.38
C ASP A 7 -36.53 -17.76 6.49
N GLY A 8 -35.74 -18.83 6.55
CA GLY A 8 -34.82 -19.19 5.48
C GLY A 8 -33.62 -18.23 5.50
N ARG A 9 -32.64 -18.52 6.37
CA ARG A 9 -31.27 -17.96 6.38
C ARG A 9 -31.15 -16.49 6.80
N GLY A 10 -30.84 -16.31 8.08
CA GLY A 10 -29.97 -15.24 8.55
C GLY A 10 -28.70 -15.86 9.13
N CYS A 11 -27.89 -16.53 8.30
CA CYS A 11 -26.46 -16.58 8.59
C CYS A 11 -26.03 -15.12 8.67
N THR A 12 -25.95 -14.54 9.87
CA THR A 12 -25.09 -13.39 10.10
C THR A 12 -23.68 -13.93 9.99
N THR A 13 -23.25 -14.15 8.74
CA THR A 13 -21.85 -14.15 8.38
C THR A 13 -21.39 -12.76 8.78
N ASP A 14 -20.90 -12.66 10.01
CA ASP A 14 -19.96 -11.64 10.43
C ASP A 14 -19.05 -11.41 9.23
N GLU A 15 -19.13 -10.21 8.66
CA GLU A 15 -18.50 -9.79 7.42
C GLU A 15 -17.00 -9.68 7.64
N ARG A 16 -16.41 -10.86 7.92
CA ARG A 16 -15.00 -11.18 8.13
C ARG A 16 -14.18 -10.12 7.44
N GLN A 17 -13.76 -9.16 8.24
CA GLN A 17 -12.66 -8.23 8.01
C GLN A 17 -12.23 -8.23 6.55
N GLY A 18 -13.00 -7.50 5.75
CA GLY A 18 -12.57 -7.03 4.45
C GLY A 18 -11.43 -6.04 4.62
N ILE A 19 -10.24 -6.52 5.02
CA ILE A 19 -8.94 -5.99 4.61
C ILE A 19 -8.02 -7.21 4.53
N ALA A 20 -8.09 -7.96 3.42
CA ALA A 20 -6.90 -8.71 3.03
C ALA A 20 -5.76 -7.68 2.89
N PRO A 21 -4.61 -7.81 3.57
CA PRO A 21 -3.50 -6.89 3.35
C PRO A 21 -3.20 -6.89 1.85
N PRO A 22 -3.14 -5.71 1.19
CA PRO A 22 -2.89 -5.66 -0.24
C PRO A 22 -1.54 -6.32 -0.51
N MET A 23 -1.60 -7.38 -1.33
CA MET A 23 -0.54 -8.26 -1.82
C MET A 23 0.89 -7.73 -1.62
N THR A 24 1.52 -8.15 -0.53
CA THR A 24 2.91 -7.85 -0.18
C THR A 24 3.93 -8.56 -1.08
N ASP A 25 3.51 -9.59 -1.84
CA ASP A 25 4.43 -10.42 -2.62
C ASP A 25 5.11 -9.71 -3.79
N ASP A 26 4.57 -8.55 -4.20
CA ASP A 26 5.12 -7.81 -5.31
C ASP A 26 5.99 -6.62 -4.90
N ILE A 27 6.10 -6.22 -3.63
CA ILE A 27 6.99 -5.10 -3.26
C ILE A 27 8.39 -5.64 -2.93
N ILE A 28 9.38 -5.24 -3.73
CA ILE A 28 10.78 -5.70 -3.59
C ILE A 28 11.67 -4.71 -2.84
N LEU A 29 11.28 -3.44 -2.79
CA LEU A 29 11.97 -2.40 -2.03
C LEU A 29 10.94 -1.44 -1.46
N GLU A 30 11.02 -1.19 -0.17
CA GLU A 30 10.22 -0.19 0.52
C GLU A 30 11.14 0.75 1.28
N ALA A 31 10.97 2.05 1.07
CA ALA A 31 11.55 3.10 1.87
C ALA A 31 10.41 3.90 2.51
N ARG A 32 10.48 4.08 3.84
CA ARG A 32 9.50 4.87 4.59
C ARG A 32 10.20 6.06 5.22
N ASN A 33 9.59 7.24 5.14
CA ASN A 33 10.11 8.50 5.70
C ASN A 33 11.57 8.78 5.31
N LEU A 34 11.96 8.44 4.08
CA LEU A 34 13.32 8.62 3.58
C LEU A 34 13.66 10.11 3.53
N THR A 35 14.65 10.48 4.32
CA THR A 35 15.21 11.83 4.35
C THR A 35 16.68 11.74 4.02
N LYS A 36 17.13 12.54 3.06
CA LYS A 36 18.52 12.54 2.59
C LYS A 36 19.02 13.97 2.46
N GLU A 37 20.13 14.24 3.13
CA GLU A 37 20.85 15.50 3.09
C GLU A 37 22.21 15.30 2.42
N PHE A 38 22.60 16.22 1.55
CA PHE A 38 23.91 16.27 0.92
C PHE A 38 24.56 17.63 1.16
N LYS A 39 25.66 17.64 1.93
CA LYS A 39 26.50 18.83 2.16
C LYS A 39 25.70 20.08 2.62
N GLY A 40 24.73 19.91 3.52
CA GLY A 40 23.87 21.00 4.00
C GLY A 40 22.62 21.27 3.16
N PHE A 41 22.43 20.54 2.04
CA PHE A 41 21.24 20.64 1.20
C PHE A 41 20.32 19.44 1.41
N LEU A 42 19.08 19.70 1.81
CA LEU A 42 18.05 18.68 1.95
C LEU A 42 17.55 18.26 0.57
N ALA A 43 17.98 17.08 0.15
CA ALA A 43 17.70 16.56 -1.18
C ALA A 43 16.36 15.82 -1.26
N VAL A 44 16.06 15.04 -0.21
CA VAL A 44 14.81 14.30 -0.07
C VAL A 44 14.33 14.48 1.37
N ARG A 45 13.04 14.73 1.58
CA ARG A 45 12.44 14.89 2.91
C ARG A 45 11.21 14.02 3.04
N GLU A 46 11.24 13.10 4.01
CA GLU A 46 10.08 12.30 4.42
C GLU A 46 9.39 11.55 3.26
N VAL A 47 10.16 11.03 2.30
CA VAL A 47 9.60 10.35 1.12
C VAL A 47 9.31 8.88 1.41
N ASN A 48 8.13 8.43 1.00
CA ASN A 48 7.75 7.02 1.01
C ASN A 48 7.85 6.47 -0.42
N LEU A 49 8.66 5.44 -0.64
CA LEU A 49 8.88 4.80 -1.94
C LEU A 49 8.59 3.30 -1.81
N GLN A 50 7.80 2.77 -2.75
CA GLN A 50 7.54 1.34 -2.86
C GLN A 50 7.84 0.91 -4.30
N VAL A 51 8.83 0.05 -4.47
CA VAL A 51 9.22 -0.51 -5.77
C VAL A 51 8.65 -1.91 -5.87
N ARG A 52 7.92 -2.17 -6.95
CA ARG A 52 7.32 -3.47 -7.22
C ARG A 52 8.20 -4.34 -8.13
N ARG A 53 8.14 -5.65 -7.97
CA ARG A 53 8.83 -6.63 -8.81
C ARG A 53 8.43 -6.44 -10.27
N GLY A 54 9.42 -6.45 -11.16
CA GLY A 54 9.18 -6.29 -12.60
C GLY A 54 8.86 -4.85 -13.05
N THR A 55 8.90 -3.87 -12.15
CA THR A 55 8.73 -2.45 -12.51
C THR A 55 10.06 -1.71 -12.53
N ILE A 56 10.28 -0.89 -13.55
CA ILE A 56 11.44 -0.01 -13.64
C ILE A 56 11.04 1.36 -13.08
N HIS A 57 11.58 1.71 -11.92
CA HIS A 57 11.41 3.03 -11.33
C HIS A 57 12.64 3.88 -11.65
N ALA A 58 12.46 4.96 -12.40
CA ALA A 58 13.51 5.93 -12.66
C ALA A 58 13.32 7.15 -11.76
N LEU A 59 14.31 7.47 -10.95
CA LEU A 59 14.38 8.76 -10.28
C LEU A 59 15.05 9.73 -11.26
N ILE A 60 14.40 10.86 -11.56
CA ILE A 60 14.93 11.90 -12.47
C ILE A 60 15.04 13.22 -11.71
N GLY A 61 16.14 13.94 -11.90
CA GLY A 61 16.33 15.24 -11.26
C GLY A 61 17.73 15.83 -11.47
N PRO A 62 17.97 17.06 -10.99
CA PRO A 62 19.27 17.71 -11.05
C PRO A 62 20.31 17.05 -10.12
N ASN A 63 21.58 17.41 -10.29
CA ASN A 63 22.67 16.98 -9.38
C ASN A 63 22.36 17.45 -7.96
N GLY A 64 22.48 16.55 -6.97
CA GLY A 64 22.18 16.85 -5.58
C GLY A 64 20.71 16.71 -5.17
N ALA A 65 19.80 16.31 -6.07
CA ALA A 65 18.39 16.06 -5.74
C ALA A 65 18.12 14.77 -4.95
N GLY A 66 19.17 13.99 -4.64
CA GLY A 66 19.04 12.79 -3.80
C GLY A 66 18.41 11.59 -4.49
N LYS A 67 18.64 11.53 -5.80
CA LYS A 67 18.66 10.29 -6.56
C LYS A 67 19.88 9.45 -6.21
#